data_AF-A0A6J6VP89-F1
#
_entry.id   AF-A0A6J6VP89-F1
#
_cell.length_a   1.000
_cell.length_b   1.000
_cell.length_c   1.000
_cell.angle_alpha   90.00
_cell.angle_beta   90.00
_cell.angle_gamma   90.00
#
_symmetry.space_group_name_H-M   'P 1'
#
loop_
_entity.id
_entity.type
_entity.pdbx_description
1 polymer ?
#
loop_
_entity_poly.entity_id
_entity_poly.type
_entity_poly.pdbx_seq_one_letter_code
_entity_poly.pdbx_strand_id
1 'polypeptide(L)'
;MITPGSKYFFGLTGLSLISAILYMVLVNPSDLGAIALFGLAGSGALIGAMALFTRDGDVYEGEEAVGASSTGGSPSFWPIVFAFGAALVLTGLATVSAVFILGIAVLIGGGVEWSIQNWADGASADQKFNQFARARAISAIEYPGLAAVGLGVIAFFFSRVVLAVSKESGPIIFIVVATAILVVGVLIATKPSMKGTLTVVVSVLAVLALAGAGTFAALSGERHELAVASAEDHYDASHRECGEEASDHYDHLANNTVSLRSAVTATIFVKDGKVYAEAIGMKTKVDTITIPRSNATSVMFRNLDAEQHRLVVNLGSAKVAATGVVEKVGTCTQLTGENQEQVMTLTIPKPATEAEPYSFTVPGATGEIKLVVP
;
A
#
# COMPACT_ATOMS: atom_id res chain seq x y z
N MET A 1 20.09 47.19 0.02
CA MET A 1 21.52 47.03 -0.33
C MET A 1 21.78 45.54 -0.51
N ILE A 2 22.61 45.14 -1.49
CA ILE A 2 22.92 43.73 -1.73
C ILE A 2 23.83 43.22 -0.61
N THR A 3 23.40 42.16 0.07
CA THR A 3 24.12 41.53 1.19
C THR A 3 25.41 40.86 0.71
N PRO A 4 26.47 40.77 1.53
CA PRO A 4 27.70 40.04 1.16
C PRO A 4 27.42 38.61 0.68
N GLY A 5 26.50 37.89 1.34
CA GLY A 5 26.09 36.54 0.96
C GLY A 5 25.40 36.47 -0.41
N SER A 6 24.43 37.36 -0.68
CA SER A 6 23.74 37.36 -1.98
C SER A 6 24.66 37.75 -3.14
N LYS A 7 25.69 38.61 -2.92
CA LYS A 7 26.71 38.92 -3.94
C LYS A 7 27.46 37.68 -4.41
N TYR A 8 27.82 36.77 -3.50
CA TYR A 8 28.50 35.53 -3.85
C TYR A 8 27.65 34.67 -4.79
N PHE A 9 26.38 34.45 -4.45
CA PHE A 9 25.47 33.64 -5.27
C PHE A 9 25.09 34.29 -6.61
N PHE A 10 24.94 35.61 -6.66
CA PHE A 10 24.75 36.32 -7.93
C PHE A 10 26.01 36.29 -8.80
N GLY A 11 27.20 36.34 -8.19
CA GLY A 11 28.47 36.13 -8.89
C GLY A 11 28.58 34.74 -9.49
N LEU A 12 28.25 33.70 -8.72
CA LEU A 12 28.20 32.31 -9.17
C LEU A 12 27.19 32.13 -10.31
N THR A 13 26.02 32.76 -10.20
CA THR A 13 24.98 32.77 -11.24
C THR A 13 25.51 33.34 -12.54
N GLY A 14 26.13 34.54 -12.49
CA GLY A 14 26.71 35.20 -13.66
C GLY A 14 27.80 34.37 -14.32
N LEU A 15 28.73 33.84 -13.52
CA LEU A 15 29.80 32.96 -14.02
C LEU A 15 29.25 31.68 -14.66
N SER A 16 28.21 31.08 -14.07
CA SER A 16 27.59 29.87 -14.60
C SER A 16 26.86 30.13 -15.91
N LEU A 17 26.16 31.28 -16.04
CA LEU A 17 25.52 31.68 -17.30
C LEU A 17 26.54 31.94 -18.42
N ILE A 18 27.62 32.66 -18.11
CA ILE A 18 28.70 32.88 -19.07
C ILE A 18 29.31 31.54 -19.50
N SER A 19 29.56 30.64 -18.54
CA SER A 19 30.09 29.30 -18.81
C SER A 19 29.12 28.47 -19.64
N ALA A 20 27.81 28.54 -19.39
CA ALA A 20 26.78 27.84 -20.16
C ALA A 20 26.75 28.32 -21.62
N ILE A 21 26.81 29.64 -21.84
CA ILE A 21 26.84 30.23 -23.18
C ILE A 21 28.11 29.80 -23.92
N LEU A 22 29.28 29.89 -23.27
CA LEU A 22 30.54 29.44 -23.86
C LEU A 22 30.52 27.94 -24.17
N TYR A 23 29.96 27.11 -23.29
CA TYR A 23 29.84 25.67 -23.50
C TYR A 23 28.97 25.33 -24.71
N MET A 24 27.81 25.99 -24.86
CA MET A 24 26.93 25.78 -26.01
C MET A 24 27.58 26.19 -27.33
N VAL A 25 28.41 27.23 -27.33
CA VAL A 25 29.10 27.74 -28.52
C VAL A 25 30.32 26.90 -28.88
N LEU A 26 31.12 26.49 -27.88
CA LEU A 26 32.44 25.88 -28.10
C LEU A 26 32.40 24.34 -28.10
N VAL A 27 31.39 23.72 -27.49
CA VAL A 27 31.33 22.25 -27.30
C VAL A 27 30.13 21.68 -28.01
N ASN A 28 28.92 21.90 -27.48
CA ASN A 28 27.68 21.43 -28.10
C ASN A 28 26.45 22.12 -27.49
N PRO A 29 25.48 22.61 -28.30
CA PRO A 29 24.33 23.36 -27.81
C PRO A 29 23.27 22.53 -27.06
N SER A 30 23.27 21.21 -27.19
CA SER A 30 22.22 20.32 -26.67
C SER A 30 22.72 19.22 -25.74
N ASP A 31 23.85 19.44 -25.08
CA ASP A 31 24.51 18.45 -24.24
C ASP A 31 24.20 18.66 -22.74
N LEU A 32 24.29 17.59 -21.96
CA LEU A 32 24.00 17.54 -20.52
C LEU A 32 24.82 18.59 -19.73
N GLY A 33 26.01 18.95 -20.21
CA GLY A 33 26.85 20.00 -19.61
C GLY A 33 26.19 21.38 -19.60
N ALA A 34 25.51 21.78 -20.68
CA ALA A 34 24.80 23.07 -20.72
C ALA A 34 23.62 23.07 -19.74
N ILE A 35 22.88 21.97 -19.66
CA ILE A 35 21.75 21.80 -18.73
C ILE A 35 22.24 21.91 -17.27
N ALA A 36 23.37 21.29 -16.93
CA ALA A 36 23.94 21.39 -15.59
C ALA A 36 24.34 22.83 -15.22
N LEU A 37 24.95 23.58 -16.16
CA LEU A 37 25.36 24.96 -15.94
C LEU A 37 24.16 25.92 -15.83
N PHE A 38 23.10 25.69 -16.60
CA PHE A 38 21.84 26.43 -16.41
C PHE A 38 21.15 26.07 -15.10
N GLY A 39 21.19 24.81 -14.68
CA GLY A 39 20.71 24.38 -13.38
C GLY A 39 21.44 25.10 -12.24
N LEU A 40 22.78 25.13 -12.29
CA LEU A 40 23.60 25.83 -11.29
C LEU A 40 23.35 27.33 -11.28
N ALA A 41 23.15 27.95 -12.46
CA ALA A 41 22.75 29.34 -12.56
C ALA A 41 21.38 29.59 -11.91
N GLY A 42 20.39 28.74 -12.19
CA GLY A 42 19.05 28.82 -11.59
C GLY A 42 19.07 28.66 -10.07
N SER A 43 19.82 27.68 -9.56
CA SER A 43 20.01 27.47 -8.12
C SER A 43 20.71 28.67 -7.46
N GLY A 44 21.78 29.18 -8.07
CA GLY A 44 22.47 30.37 -7.59
C GLY A 44 21.56 31.60 -7.55
N ALA A 45 20.75 31.80 -8.58
CA ALA A 45 19.81 32.92 -8.66
C ALA A 45 18.74 32.83 -7.56
N LEU A 46 18.19 31.62 -7.35
CA LEU A 46 17.18 31.37 -6.33
C LEU A 46 17.73 31.60 -4.92
N ILE A 47 18.89 31.02 -4.61
CA ILE A 47 19.53 31.18 -3.29
C ILE A 47 19.94 32.64 -3.08
N GLY A 48 20.51 33.30 -4.09
CA GLY A 48 20.89 34.71 -4.03
C GLY A 48 19.70 35.63 -3.80
N ALA A 49 18.58 35.39 -4.49
CA ALA A 49 17.34 36.14 -4.29
C ALA A 49 16.76 35.91 -2.90
N MET A 50 16.76 34.66 -2.41
CA MET A 50 16.26 34.34 -1.07
C MET A 50 17.12 34.98 0.02
N ALA A 51 18.45 34.90 -0.08
CA ALA A 51 19.37 35.54 0.86
C ALA A 51 19.24 37.07 0.85
N LEU A 52 18.94 37.67 -0.30
CA LEU A 52 18.67 39.11 -0.41
C LEU A 52 17.31 39.48 0.23
N PHE A 53 16.30 38.62 0.09
CA PHE A 53 14.95 38.86 0.59
C PHE A 53 14.85 38.66 2.10
N THR A 54 15.38 37.55 2.64
CA THR A 54 15.31 37.23 4.07
C THR A 54 16.33 38.02 4.88
N ARG A 55 17.49 38.32 4.28
CA ARG A 55 18.64 38.96 4.96
C ARG A 55 19.02 38.26 6.26
N ASP A 56 18.74 36.97 6.32
CA ASP A 56 18.94 36.15 7.51
C ASP A 56 20.44 35.87 7.68
N GLY A 57 20.97 36.01 8.90
CA GLY A 57 22.39 35.87 9.21
C GLY A 57 23.32 36.92 8.58
N ASP A 58 22.79 38.08 8.17
CA ASP A 58 23.57 39.13 7.51
C ASP A 58 24.38 39.94 8.53
N VAL A 59 25.71 39.83 8.45
CA VAL A 59 26.66 40.54 9.33
C VAL A 59 27.53 41.47 8.50
N TYR A 60 27.59 42.74 8.92
CA TYR A 60 28.33 43.77 8.20
C TYR A 60 29.78 43.85 8.65
N GLU A 61 30.08 43.38 9.87
CA GLU A 61 31.41 43.35 10.44
C GLU A 61 31.86 41.93 10.78
N GLY A 62 33.16 41.66 10.60
CA GLY A 62 33.75 40.35 10.89
C GLY A 62 33.68 39.96 12.36
N GLU A 63 33.68 40.93 13.28
CA GLU A 63 33.61 40.70 14.71
C GLU A 63 32.20 40.27 15.15
N GLU A 64 31.16 40.83 14.53
CA GLU A 64 29.77 40.39 14.69
C GLU A 64 29.56 38.96 14.17
N ALA A 65 30.21 38.59 13.06
CA ALA A 65 30.16 37.23 12.51
C ALA A 65 30.81 36.19 13.44
N VAL A 66 31.92 36.55 14.08
CA VAL A 66 32.60 35.71 15.10
C VAL A 66 31.76 35.63 16.38
N GLY A 67 31.12 36.73 16.79
CA GLY A 67 30.20 36.75 17.92
C GLY A 67 28.97 35.86 17.69
N ALA A 68 28.34 35.96 16.52
CA ALA A 68 27.15 35.16 16.17
C ALA A 68 27.44 33.65 16.08
N SER A 69 28.66 33.26 15.72
CA SER A 69 29.09 31.86 15.65
C SER A 69 29.55 31.28 17.00
N SER A 70 29.67 32.11 18.05
CA SER A 70 30.12 31.68 19.39
C SER A 70 29.03 30.99 20.22
N THR A 71 27.74 31.24 19.92
CA THR A 71 26.60 30.55 20.53
C THR A 71 26.22 29.33 19.70
N GLY A 72 26.66 28.15 20.13
CA GLY A 72 26.24 26.89 19.51
C GLY A 72 24.74 26.68 19.66
N GLY A 73 24.08 26.30 18.56
CA GLY A 73 22.66 25.96 18.57
C GLY A 73 22.34 24.78 19.50
N SER A 74 21.07 24.64 19.87
CA SER A 74 20.62 23.51 20.68
C SER A 74 20.94 22.19 19.93
N PRO A 75 21.44 21.15 20.62
CA PRO A 75 21.70 19.87 19.97
C PRO A 75 20.41 19.33 19.33
N SER A 76 20.49 18.95 18.05
CA SER A 76 19.36 18.43 17.28
C SER A 76 19.66 17.01 16.80
N PHE A 77 18.72 16.10 17.01
CA PHE A 77 18.79 14.72 16.51
C PHE A 77 18.11 14.55 15.14
N TRP A 78 17.35 15.55 14.68
CA TRP A 78 16.62 15.50 13.40
C TRP A 78 17.49 15.37 12.15
N PRO A 79 18.71 15.94 12.07
CA PRO A 79 19.61 15.69 10.93
C PRO A 79 19.89 14.18 10.74
N ILE A 80 20.04 13.45 11.84
CA ILE A 80 20.26 11.99 11.82
C ILE A 80 18.99 11.27 11.34
N VAL A 81 17.81 11.69 11.81
CA VAL A 81 16.53 11.13 11.36
C VAL A 81 16.30 11.40 9.88
N PHE A 82 16.60 12.61 9.40
CA PHE A 82 16.50 12.97 7.99
C PHE A 82 17.43 12.12 7.12
N ALA A 83 18.70 11.99 7.52
CA ALA A 83 19.66 11.13 6.82
C ALA A 83 19.22 9.66 6.81
N PHE A 84 18.67 9.16 7.92
CA PHE A 84 18.11 7.82 8.01
C PHE A 84 16.91 7.64 7.06
N GLY A 85 16.01 8.63 7.00
CA GLY A 85 14.92 8.66 6.02
C GLY A 85 15.44 8.56 4.58
N ALA A 86 16.49 9.31 4.23
CA ALA A 86 17.11 9.25 2.90
C ALA A 86 17.68 7.85 2.61
N ALA A 87 18.36 7.24 3.58
CA ALA A 87 18.87 5.88 3.46
C ALA A 87 17.74 4.86 3.27
N LEU A 88 16.62 5.00 3.99
CA LEU A 88 15.44 4.16 3.82
C LEU A 88 14.78 4.33 2.44
N VAL A 89 14.70 5.56 1.92
CA VAL A 89 14.20 5.82 0.56
C VAL A 89 15.06 5.09 -0.47
N LEU A 90 16.38 5.25 -0.41
CA LEU A 90 17.31 4.59 -1.34
C LEU A 90 17.21 3.06 -1.22
N THR A 91 17.12 2.54 0.00
CA THR A 91 16.96 1.10 0.25
C THR A 91 15.63 0.58 -0.28
N GLY A 92 14.53 1.29 -0.04
CA GLY A 92 13.20 0.93 -0.50
C GLY A 92 13.08 0.96 -2.01
N LEU A 93 13.74 1.92 -2.67
CA LEU A 93 13.80 2.00 -4.13
C LEU A 93 14.46 0.75 -4.74
N ALA A 94 15.42 0.16 -4.02
CA ALA A 94 16.13 -1.05 -4.45
C ALA A 94 15.46 -2.37 -3.99
N THR A 95 14.51 -2.33 -3.06
CA THR A 95 13.98 -3.53 -2.40
C THR A 95 12.47 -3.67 -2.54
N VAL A 96 11.69 -2.96 -1.71
CA VAL A 96 10.24 -3.08 -1.64
C VAL A 96 9.56 -1.73 -1.41
N SER A 97 8.41 -1.53 -2.06
CA SER A 97 7.63 -0.28 -2.02
C SER A 97 7.23 0.17 -0.62
N ALA A 98 6.99 -0.78 0.30
CA ALA A 98 6.62 -0.45 1.68
C ALA A 98 7.74 0.30 2.42
N VAL A 99 9.00 -0.14 2.27
CA VAL A 99 10.17 0.53 2.88
C VAL A 99 10.40 1.89 2.23
N PHE A 100 10.15 1.99 0.92
CA PHE A 100 10.24 3.26 0.19
C PHE A 100 9.25 4.30 0.72
N ILE A 101 7.98 3.94 0.86
CA ILE A 101 6.92 4.82 1.38
C ILE A 101 7.24 5.26 2.82
N LEU A 102 7.66 4.32 3.67
CA LEU A 102 8.07 4.62 5.03
C LEU A 102 9.28 5.55 5.06
N GLY A 103 10.27 5.31 4.21
CA GLY A 103 11.43 6.18 4.04
C GLY A 103 11.05 7.60 3.67
N ILE A 104 10.10 7.78 2.73
CA ILE A 104 9.59 9.11 2.35
C ILE A 104 8.93 9.78 3.56
N ALA A 105 8.10 9.08 4.31
CA ALA A 105 7.43 9.64 5.49
C ALA A 105 8.45 10.10 6.54
N VAL A 106 9.49 9.30 6.82
CA VAL A 106 10.56 9.65 7.77
C VAL A 106 11.41 10.81 7.24
N LEU A 107 11.74 10.81 5.94
CA LEU A 107 12.51 11.88 5.30
C LEU A 107 11.78 13.22 5.36
N ILE A 108 10.51 13.25 4.97
CA ILE A 108 9.69 14.47 5.01
C ILE A 108 9.48 14.92 6.45
N GLY A 109 9.08 14.00 7.34
CA GLY A 109 8.84 14.31 8.76
C GLY A 109 10.09 14.87 9.44
N GLY A 110 11.22 14.17 9.29
CA GLY A 110 12.51 14.62 9.84
C GLY A 110 12.98 15.95 9.22
N GLY A 111 12.73 16.16 7.93
CA GLY A 111 13.10 17.40 7.23
C GLY A 111 12.28 18.60 7.69
N VAL A 112 10.96 18.41 7.85
CA VAL A 112 10.06 19.45 8.38
C VAL A 112 10.42 19.79 9.82
N GLU A 113 10.60 18.78 10.69
CA GLU A 113 10.98 18.99 12.09
C GLU A 113 12.34 19.66 12.22
N TRP A 114 13.33 19.22 11.43
CA TRP A 114 14.64 19.86 11.40
C TRP A 114 14.54 21.32 10.94
N SER A 115 13.76 21.61 9.90
CA SER A 115 13.58 22.97 9.37
C SER A 115 12.90 23.89 10.40
N ILE A 116 11.85 23.41 11.05
CA ILE A 116 11.13 24.16 12.08
C ILE A 116 12.00 24.38 13.32
N GLN A 117 12.78 23.37 13.74
CA GLN A 117 13.72 23.54 14.83
C GLN A 117 14.77 24.62 14.47
N ASN A 118 15.37 24.54 13.29
CA ASN A 118 16.39 25.51 12.86
C ASN A 118 15.82 26.94 12.78
N TRP A 119 14.60 27.09 12.26
CA TRP A 119 13.91 28.38 12.25
C TRP A 119 13.62 28.89 13.66
N ALA A 120 13.11 28.04 14.55
CA ALA A 120 12.75 28.42 15.90
C ALA A 120 13.98 28.80 16.73
N ASP A 121 15.09 28.06 16.60
CA ASP A 121 16.36 28.34 17.28
C ASP A 121 16.96 29.69 16.85
N GLY A 122 16.65 30.17 15.63
CA GLY A 122 17.06 31.48 15.11
C GLY A 122 16.04 32.62 15.32
N ALA A 123 14.88 32.37 15.94
CA ALA A 123 13.79 33.36 15.99
C ALA A 123 14.06 34.56 16.94
N SER A 124 14.82 34.34 18.01
CA SER A 124 15.18 35.36 19.01
C SER A 124 16.48 34.97 19.73
N ALA A 125 17.11 35.94 20.40
CA ALA A 125 18.21 35.69 21.32
C ALA A 125 17.74 35.04 22.65
N ASP A 126 16.43 35.05 22.95
CA ASP A 126 15.87 34.39 24.12
C ASP A 126 15.45 32.95 23.82
N GLN A 127 16.15 31.99 24.43
CA GLN A 127 15.89 30.56 24.27
C GLN A 127 14.46 30.16 24.71
N LYS A 128 13.86 30.83 25.71
CA LYS A 128 12.49 30.52 26.14
C LYS A 128 11.47 30.89 25.07
N PHE A 129 11.69 32.01 24.39
CA PHE A 129 10.86 32.43 23.27
C PHE A 129 10.97 31.44 22.11
N ASN A 130 12.18 30.97 21.79
CA ASN A 130 12.42 30.01 20.71
C ASN A 130 11.72 28.68 20.95
N GLN A 131 11.79 28.16 22.18
CA GLN A 131 11.06 26.94 22.58
C GLN A 131 9.54 27.13 22.48
N PHE A 132 9.03 28.29 22.89
CA PHE A 132 7.62 28.62 22.75
C PHE A 132 7.18 28.69 21.28
N ALA A 133 7.98 29.33 20.42
CA ALA A 133 7.72 29.42 18.98
C ALA A 133 7.67 28.04 18.32
N ARG A 134 8.63 27.15 18.64
CA ARG A 134 8.62 25.75 18.17
C ARG A 134 7.37 25.02 18.64
N ALA A 135 7.07 25.09 19.94
CA ALA A 135 5.91 24.40 20.52
C ALA A 135 4.61 24.90 19.87
N ARG A 136 4.47 26.21 19.63
CA ARG A 136 3.30 26.78 18.96
C ARG A 136 3.17 26.31 17.52
N ALA A 137 4.29 26.13 16.80
CA ALA A 137 4.31 25.76 15.40
C ALA A 137 3.87 24.31 15.15
N ILE A 138 4.39 23.34 15.92
CA ILE A 138 4.22 21.92 15.56
C ILE A 138 3.78 20.99 16.70
N SER A 139 3.71 21.42 17.96
CA SER A 139 3.42 20.51 19.10
C SER A 139 2.11 19.72 18.97
N ALA A 140 1.10 20.25 18.29
CA ALA A 140 -0.18 19.57 18.08
C ALA A 140 -0.08 18.37 17.12
N ILE A 141 0.89 18.38 16.21
CA ILE A 141 1.07 17.36 15.16
C ILE A 141 2.28 16.47 15.47
N GLU A 142 3.31 17.00 16.13
CA GLU A 142 4.55 16.28 16.47
C GLU A 142 4.28 14.98 17.23
N TYR A 143 3.53 15.04 18.35
CA TYR A 143 3.28 13.85 19.15
C TYR A 143 2.39 12.80 18.45
N PRO A 144 1.23 13.15 17.86
CA PRO A 144 0.44 12.18 17.11
C PRO A 144 1.16 11.63 15.88
N GLY A 145 1.91 12.48 15.17
CA GLY A 145 2.67 12.09 13.98
C GLY A 145 3.78 11.10 14.31
N LEU A 146 4.60 11.39 15.33
CA LEU A 146 5.63 10.46 15.80
C LEU A 146 5.05 9.15 16.31
N ALA A 147 3.92 9.21 17.03
CA ALA A 147 3.23 8.00 17.48
C ALA A 147 2.75 7.16 16.29
N ALA A 148 2.17 7.79 15.26
CA ALA A 148 1.70 7.10 14.06
C ALA A 148 2.87 6.43 13.30
N VAL A 149 3.99 7.13 13.11
CA VAL A 149 5.19 6.56 12.47
C VAL A 149 5.75 5.40 13.29
N GLY A 150 5.90 5.59 14.61
CA GLY A 150 6.40 4.54 15.50
C GLY A 150 5.52 3.29 15.49
N LEU A 151 4.19 3.47 15.57
CA LEU A 151 3.24 2.37 15.47
C LEU A 151 3.26 1.70 14.09
N GLY A 152 3.42 2.46 13.02
CA GLY A 152 3.57 1.92 11.67
C GLY A 152 4.82 1.05 11.52
N VAL A 153 5.95 1.48 12.07
CA VAL A 153 7.20 0.69 12.09
C VAL A 153 7.02 -0.60 12.89
N ILE A 154 6.41 -0.51 14.08
CA ILE A 154 6.11 -1.68 14.92
C ILE A 154 5.20 -2.66 14.17
N ALA A 155 4.12 -2.15 13.55
CA ALA A 155 3.18 -2.97 12.78
C ALA A 155 3.86 -3.66 11.58
N PHE A 156 4.77 -2.96 10.89
CA PHE A 156 5.54 -3.53 9.79
C PHE A 156 6.44 -4.70 10.25
N PHE A 157 7.26 -4.51 11.29
CA PHE A 157 8.11 -5.59 11.78
C PHE A 157 7.31 -6.75 12.35
N PHE A 158 6.22 -6.44 13.06
CA PHE A 158 5.30 -7.44 13.56
C PHE A 158 4.69 -8.28 12.42
N SER A 159 4.24 -7.63 11.34
CA SER A 159 3.74 -8.33 10.13
C SER A 159 4.78 -9.29 9.56
N ARG A 160 6.05 -8.88 9.48
CA ARG A 160 7.14 -9.75 8.97
C ARG A 160 7.36 -10.97 9.84
N VAL A 161 7.35 -10.82 11.16
CA VAL A 161 7.44 -11.96 12.09
C VAL A 161 6.27 -12.92 11.88
N VAL A 162 5.04 -12.42 11.77
CA VAL A 162 3.84 -13.26 11.61
C VAL A 162 3.86 -14.04 10.29
N LEU A 163 4.33 -13.42 9.20
CA LEU A 163 4.44 -14.07 7.89
C LEU A 163 5.48 -15.19 7.86
N ALA A 164 6.58 -15.04 8.61
CA ALA A 164 7.65 -16.03 8.66
C ALA A 164 7.36 -17.21 9.60
N VAL A 165 6.55 -17.00 10.65
CA VAL A 165 6.28 -18.01 11.68
C VAL A 165 5.25 -19.05 11.21
N SER A 166 5.46 -20.32 11.59
CA SER A 166 4.58 -21.44 11.26
C SER A 166 3.15 -21.28 11.80
N LYS A 167 2.19 -21.92 11.11
CA LYS A 167 0.76 -21.89 11.49
C LYS A 167 0.48 -22.41 12.89
N GLU A 168 1.23 -23.42 13.34
CA GLU A 168 1.07 -24.05 14.65
C GLU A 168 1.74 -23.26 15.78
N SER A 169 2.95 -22.72 15.53
CA SER A 169 3.71 -22.01 16.57
C SER A 169 3.31 -20.54 16.69
N GLY A 170 2.80 -19.92 15.62
CA GLY A 170 2.42 -18.51 15.58
C GLY A 170 1.46 -18.10 16.70
N PRO A 171 0.31 -18.77 16.85
CA PRO A 171 -0.65 -18.46 17.92
C PRO A 171 -0.03 -18.59 19.31
N ILE A 172 0.79 -19.63 19.54
CA ILE A 172 1.42 -19.90 20.83
C ILE A 172 2.40 -18.79 21.19
N ILE A 173 3.30 -18.43 20.26
CA ILE A 173 4.27 -17.35 20.45
C ILE A 173 3.55 -16.04 20.74
N PHE A 174 2.47 -15.75 20.01
CA PHE A 174 1.69 -14.54 20.21
C PHE A 174 1.04 -14.46 21.59
N ILE A 175 0.41 -15.55 22.05
CA ILE A 175 -0.19 -15.60 23.39
C ILE A 175 0.88 -15.37 24.46
N VAL A 176 2.05 -16.01 24.34
CA VAL A 176 3.15 -15.85 25.30
C VAL A 176 3.66 -14.42 25.33
N VAL A 177 3.94 -13.83 24.16
CA VAL A 177 4.45 -12.45 24.04
C VAL A 177 3.41 -11.44 24.53
N ALA A 178 2.14 -11.57 24.12
CA ALA A 178 1.06 -10.70 24.57
C ALA A 178 0.87 -10.77 26.08
N THR A 179 0.93 -11.98 26.67
CA THR A 179 0.88 -12.17 28.11
C THR A 179 2.06 -11.50 28.80
N ALA A 180 3.28 -11.65 28.28
CA ALA A 180 4.47 -11.00 28.83
C ALA A 180 4.35 -9.46 28.79
N ILE A 181 3.90 -8.90 27.66
CA ILE A 181 3.65 -7.46 27.51
C ILE A 181 2.60 -6.99 28.52
N LEU A 182 1.50 -7.73 28.69
CA LEU A 182 0.45 -7.41 29.64
C LEU A 182 0.97 -7.43 31.08
N VAL A 183 1.74 -8.46 31.46
CA VAL A 183 2.34 -8.55 32.80
C VAL A 183 3.28 -7.38 33.05
N VAL A 184 4.17 -7.07 32.11
CA VAL A 184 5.09 -5.92 32.21
C VAL A 184 4.30 -4.61 32.32
N GLY A 185 3.26 -4.44 31.51
CA GLY A 185 2.38 -3.27 31.54
C GLY A 185 1.69 -3.10 32.90
N VAL A 186 1.14 -4.18 33.46
CA VAL A 186 0.52 -4.18 34.79
C VAL A 186 1.54 -3.82 35.88
N LEU A 187 2.75 -4.38 35.81
CA LEU A 187 3.80 -4.06 36.78
C LEU A 187 4.22 -2.59 36.72
N ILE A 188 4.37 -2.01 35.52
CA ILE A 188 4.68 -0.58 35.34
C ILE A 188 3.54 0.31 35.86
N ALA A 189 2.30 -0.08 35.60
CA ALA A 189 1.12 0.67 36.05
C ALA A 189 1.00 0.69 37.58
N THR A 190 1.22 -0.47 38.22
CA THR A 190 1.01 -0.67 39.66
C THR A 190 2.19 -0.24 40.52
N LYS A 191 3.43 -0.23 40.00
CA LYS A 191 4.64 0.01 40.80
C LYS A 191 5.29 1.37 40.46
N PRO A 192 5.14 2.41 41.31
CA PRO A 192 5.65 3.75 41.03
C PRO A 192 7.16 3.82 40.83
N SER A 193 7.93 2.93 41.48
CA SER A 193 9.38 2.86 41.36
C SER A 193 9.88 2.41 39.98
N MET A 194 8.98 1.90 39.12
CA MET A 194 9.30 1.49 37.75
C MET A 194 8.94 2.55 36.71
N LYS A 195 8.32 3.67 37.13
CA LYS A 195 7.98 4.80 36.27
C LYS A 195 9.23 5.64 36.04
N GLY A 196 9.59 5.85 34.78
CA GLY A 196 10.77 6.63 34.38
C GLY A 196 11.79 5.78 33.62
N THR A 197 13.06 5.81 34.03
CA THR A 197 14.18 5.20 33.30
C THR A 197 13.98 3.72 32.99
N LEU A 198 13.43 2.94 33.93
CA LEU A 198 13.20 1.51 33.71
C LEU A 198 12.17 1.26 32.60
N THR A 199 11.07 2.01 32.57
CA THR A 199 10.09 1.92 31.47
C THR A 199 10.74 2.24 30.14
N VAL A 200 11.54 3.31 30.06
CA VAL A 200 12.24 3.70 28.82
C VAL A 200 13.18 2.59 28.36
N VAL A 201 14.00 2.03 29.25
CA VAL A 201 14.93 0.94 28.92
C VAL A 201 14.19 -0.29 28.41
N VAL A 202 13.13 -0.72 29.09
CA VAL A 202 12.33 -1.89 28.69
C VAL A 202 11.67 -1.66 27.33
N SER A 203 11.08 -0.48 27.11
CA SER A 203 10.46 -0.12 25.83
C SER A 203 11.48 -0.10 24.68
N VAL A 204 12.66 0.46 24.90
CA VAL A 204 13.74 0.48 23.89
C VAL A 204 14.21 -0.94 23.57
N LEU A 205 14.44 -1.77 24.58
CA LEU A 205 14.82 -3.18 24.38
C LEU A 205 13.73 -3.96 23.62
N ALA A 206 12.45 -3.72 23.91
CA ALA A 206 11.35 -4.36 23.20
C ALA A 206 11.30 -3.96 21.72
N VAL A 207 11.51 -2.68 21.41
CA VAL A 207 11.58 -2.19 20.03
C VAL A 207 12.78 -2.80 19.30
N LEU A 208 13.96 -2.85 19.93
CA LEU A 208 15.15 -3.46 19.34
C LEU A 208 14.98 -4.97 19.10
N ALA A 209 14.36 -5.68 20.04
CA ALA A 209 14.07 -7.10 19.89
C ALA A 209 13.09 -7.35 18.73
N LEU A 210 12.03 -6.53 18.61
CA LEU A 210 11.08 -6.61 17.51
C LEU A 210 11.73 -6.29 16.16
N ALA A 211 12.56 -5.24 16.11
CA ALA A 211 13.28 -4.87 14.89
C ALA A 211 14.23 -6.00 14.45
N GLY A 212 15.01 -6.57 15.38
CA GLY A 212 15.90 -7.69 15.09
C GLY A 212 15.15 -8.94 14.59
N ALA A 213 14.09 -9.33 15.30
CA ALA A 213 13.25 -10.47 14.90
C ALA A 213 12.55 -10.21 13.55
N GLY A 214 12.02 -9.02 13.34
CA GLY A 214 11.33 -8.63 12.12
C GLY A 214 12.26 -8.54 10.91
N THR A 215 13.50 -8.05 11.07
CA THR A 215 14.51 -8.07 10.01
C THR A 215 14.91 -9.50 9.66
N PHE A 216 15.15 -10.35 10.66
CA PHE A 216 15.47 -11.76 10.41
C PHE A 216 14.32 -12.50 9.71
N ALA A 217 13.08 -12.24 10.15
CA ALA A 217 11.88 -12.78 9.53
C ALA A 217 11.70 -12.28 8.09
N ALA A 218 11.96 -10.99 7.84
CA ALA A 218 11.90 -10.43 6.49
C ALA A 218 12.92 -11.07 5.54
N LEU A 219 14.13 -11.39 6.03
CA LEU A 219 15.15 -12.10 5.26
C LEU A 219 14.81 -13.59 5.04
N SER A 220 14.10 -14.20 5.99
CA SER A 220 13.68 -15.60 5.89
C SER A 220 12.52 -15.80 4.91
N GLY A 221 11.80 -14.71 4.58
CA GLY A 221 10.64 -14.76 3.69
C GLY A 221 9.37 -15.25 4.38
N GLU A 222 8.34 -15.45 3.58
CA GLU A 222 7.06 -16.00 4.06
C GLU A 222 7.16 -17.51 4.26
N ARG A 223 6.39 -18.06 5.19
CA ARG A 223 6.31 -19.51 5.38
C ARG A 223 5.80 -20.21 4.12
N HIS A 224 6.25 -21.44 3.89
CA HIS A 224 6.06 -22.16 2.62
C HIS A 224 4.61 -22.16 2.10
N GLU A 225 3.62 -22.43 2.95
CA GLU A 225 2.20 -22.41 2.56
C GLU A 225 1.73 -21.05 2.03
N LEU A 226 2.24 -19.94 2.58
CA LEU A 226 1.91 -18.58 2.11
C LEU A 226 2.68 -18.24 0.84
N ALA A 227 3.93 -18.69 0.73
CA ALA A 227 4.74 -18.50 -0.47
C ALA A 227 4.14 -19.22 -1.69
N VAL A 228 3.63 -20.46 -1.50
CA VAL A 228 2.89 -21.20 -2.52
C VAL A 228 1.61 -20.45 -2.88
N ALA A 229 0.82 -20.06 -1.88
CA ALA A 229 -0.43 -19.33 -2.11
C ALA A 229 -0.24 -17.98 -2.84
N SER A 230 0.84 -17.25 -2.52
CA SER A 230 1.19 -15.99 -3.19
C SER A 230 1.69 -16.20 -4.62
N ALA A 231 2.28 -17.37 -4.93
CA ALA A 231 2.77 -17.68 -6.26
C ALA A 231 1.68 -18.25 -7.17
N GLU A 232 0.76 -19.03 -6.60
CA GLU A 232 -0.37 -19.63 -7.32
C GLU A 232 -1.50 -18.64 -7.59
N ASP A 233 -1.57 -17.50 -6.88
CA ASP A 233 -2.67 -16.53 -6.99
C ASP A 233 -4.05 -17.22 -7.09
N HIS A 234 -4.46 -17.87 -6.00
CA HIS A 234 -5.70 -18.68 -5.95
C HIS A 234 -6.99 -17.95 -6.36
N TYR A 235 -6.94 -16.63 -6.58
CA TYR A 235 -8.06 -15.81 -7.02
C TYR A 235 -8.03 -15.49 -8.52
N ASP A 236 -6.95 -15.83 -9.24
CA ASP A 236 -6.84 -15.63 -10.67
C ASP A 236 -7.94 -16.41 -11.41
N ALA A 237 -8.52 -15.78 -12.43
CA ALA A 237 -9.59 -16.38 -13.21
C ALA A 237 -9.12 -17.63 -13.99
N SER A 238 -7.83 -17.76 -14.28
CA SER A 238 -7.23 -18.90 -14.98
C SER A 238 -7.19 -20.18 -14.15
N HIS A 239 -7.19 -20.08 -12.82
CA HIS A 239 -7.26 -21.23 -11.90
C HIS A 239 -8.68 -21.72 -11.64
N ARG A 240 -9.69 -21.11 -12.28
CA ARG A 240 -11.09 -21.54 -12.17
C ARG A 240 -11.37 -22.71 -13.10
N GLU A 241 -11.12 -23.91 -12.61
CA GLU A 241 -11.44 -25.14 -13.32
C GLU A 241 -12.95 -25.42 -13.21
N CYS A 242 -13.69 -25.00 -14.24
CA CYS A 242 -15.14 -25.14 -14.29
C CYS A 242 -15.64 -26.54 -14.69
N GLY A 243 -14.93 -27.59 -14.26
CA GLY A 243 -15.24 -29.00 -14.54
C GLY A 243 -16.18 -29.65 -13.54
N GLU A 244 -16.41 -30.95 -13.69
CA GLU A 244 -17.17 -31.77 -12.71
C GLU A 244 -16.35 -32.05 -11.45
N GLU A 245 -15.04 -32.21 -11.61
CA GLU A 245 -14.13 -32.54 -10.52
C GLU A 245 -13.87 -31.33 -9.61
N ALA A 246 -13.53 -31.62 -8.36
CA ALA A 246 -13.12 -30.60 -7.40
C ALA A 246 -11.76 -30.06 -7.80
N SER A 247 -11.68 -28.74 -7.98
CA SER A 247 -10.44 -28.04 -8.23
C SER A 247 -9.67 -27.90 -6.92
N ASP A 248 -8.40 -28.28 -6.94
CA ASP A 248 -7.50 -28.18 -5.79
C ASP A 248 -7.36 -26.72 -5.29
N HIS A 249 -7.48 -25.75 -6.19
CA HIS A 249 -7.27 -24.33 -5.88
C HIS A 249 -8.59 -23.55 -5.74
N TYR A 250 -9.60 -23.84 -6.57
CA TYR A 250 -10.82 -23.02 -6.62
C TYR A 250 -11.90 -23.44 -5.62
N ASP A 251 -12.02 -24.73 -5.28
CA ASP A 251 -13.12 -25.24 -4.43
C ASP A 251 -12.75 -25.34 -2.95
N HIS A 252 -11.55 -24.89 -2.57
CA HIS A 252 -11.10 -24.94 -1.20
C HIS A 252 -11.89 -23.96 -0.32
N LEU A 253 -12.63 -24.48 0.68
CA LEU A 253 -13.55 -23.72 1.55
C LEU A 253 -14.65 -22.97 0.79
N ALA A 254 -15.39 -23.69 -0.06
CA ALA A 254 -16.48 -23.12 -0.85
C ALA A 254 -17.50 -22.31 -0.02
N ASN A 255 -17.82 -21.10 -0.48
CA ASN A 255 -18.76 -20.21 0.20
C ASN A 255 -20.21 -20.60 -0.09
N ASN A 256 -20.65 -21.66 0.59
CA ASN A 256 -21.90 -22.40 0.35
C ASN A 256 -23.14 -21.81 1.05
N THR A 257 -23.02 -20.59 1.57
CA THR A 257 -24.11 -19.90 2.27
C THR A 257 -24.18 -18.47 1.78
N VAL A 258 -25.29 -18.10 1.16
CA VAL A 258 -25.51 -16.74 0.65
C VAL A 258 -26.66 -16.10 1.39
N SER A 259 -26.41 -14.96 2.06
CA SER A 259 -27.46 -14.17 2.73
C SER A 259 -28.14 -13.16 1.80
N LEU A 260 -27.79 -13.17 0.50
CA LEU A 260 -28.29 -12.23 -0.50
C LEU A 260 -29.76 -12.55 -0.86
N ARG A 261 -30.69 -11.74 -0.34
CA ARG A 261 -32.14 -11.89 -0.58
C ARG A 261 -32.71 -10.90 -1.59
N SER A 262 -31.91 -9.94 -2.05
CA SER A 262 -32.29 -8.91 -3.02
C SER A 262 -31.24 -8.82 -4.13
N ALA A 263 -31.63 -8.27 -5.29
CA ALA A 263 -30.77 -8.08 -6.47
C ALA A 263 -30.27 -9.38 -7.17
N VAL A 264 -30.95 -10.50 -7.00
CA VAL A 264 -30.69 -11.77 -7.71
C VAL A 264 -31.66 -11.92 -8.88
N THR A 265 -31.25 -11.75 -10.14
CA THR A 265 -32.14 -11.75 -11.33
C THR A 265 -32.84 -13.10 -11.61
N ALA A 266 -32.17 -14.20 -11.29
CA ALA A 266 -32.75 -15.53 -11.39
C ALA A 266 -32.06 -16.48 -10.42
N THR A 267 -32.77 -17.52 -10.01
CA THR A 267 -32.22 -18.66 -9.27
C THR A 267 -32.24 -19.87 -10.19
N ILE A 268 -31.08 -20.49 -10.36
CA ILE A 268 -30.89 -21.72 -11.12
C ILE A 268 -30.78 -22.86 -10.11
N PHE A 269 -31.55 -23.92 -10.35
CA PHE A 269 -31.63 -25.08 -9.50
C PHE A 269 -31.16 -26.32 -10.25
N VAL A 270 -30.57 -27.24 -9.49
CA VAL A 270 -30.31 -28.62 -9.93
C VAL A 270 -31.08 -29.54 -9.01
N LYS A 271 -31.90 -30.41 -9.61
CA LYS A 271 -32.67 -31.42 -8.90
C LYS A 271 -32.87 -32.65 -9.76
N ASP A 272 -32.63 -33.83 -9.18
CA ASP A 272 -32.69 -35.12 -9.84
C ASP A 272 -31.84 -35.16 -11.13
N GLY A 273 -30.67 -34.50 -11.11
CA GLY A 273 -29.77 -34.37 -12.24
C GLY A 273 -30.31 -33.50 -13.39
N LYS A 274 -31.31 -32.66 -13.13
CA LYS A 274 -31.93 -31.75 -14.12
C LYS A 274 -31.81 -30.30 -13.71
N VAL A 275 -31.39 -29.47 -14.67
CA VAL A 275 -31.25 -28.02 -14.48
C VAL A 275 -32.56 -27.32 -14.84
N TYR A 276 -33.01 -26.38 -13.99
CA TYR A 276 -34.10 -25.46 -14.32
C TYR A 276 -33.87 -24.10 -13.66
N ALA A 277 -34.47 -23.03 -14.20
CA ALA A 277 -34.36 -21.69 -13.64
C ALA A 277 -35.71 -21.12 -13.22
N GLU A 278 -35.70 -20.23 -12.23
CA GLU A 278 -36.82 -19.39 -11.82
C GLU A 278 -36.35 -17.92 -11.83
N ALA A 279 -37.04 -17.06 -12.57
CA ALA A 279 -36.75 -15.62 -12.56
C ALA A 279 -37.34 -14.95 -11.32
N ILE A 280 -36.81 -13.77 -10.92
CA ILE A 280 -37.31 -13.05 -9.73
C ILE A 280 -38.84 -12.95 -9.73
N GLY A 281 -39.44 -13.36 -8.61
CA GLY A 281 -40.86 -13.14 -8.37
C GLY A 281 -41.79 -14.06 -9.17
N MET A 282 -41.25 -15.02 -9.93
CA MET A 282 -42.02 -16.01 -10.68
C MET A 282 -41.65 -17.43 -10.23
N LYS A 283 -42.66 -18.25 -9.90
CA LYS A 283 -42.48 -19.68 -9.57
C LYS A 283 -42.52 -20.60 -10.80
N THR A 284 -42.66 -20.01 -11.98
CA THR A 284 -42.70 -20.74 -13.24
C THR A 284 -41.28 -21.05 -13.70
N LYS A 285 -41.05 -22.32 -14.05
CA LYS A 285 -39.79 -22.75 -14.63
C LYS A 285 -39.59 -22.05 -15.98
N VAL A 286 -38.41 -21.50 -16.18
CA VAL A 286 -37.99 -20.86 -17.42
C VAL A 286 -36.73 -21.52 -17.95
N ASP A 287 -36.67 -21.68 -19.27
CA ASP A 287 -35.50 -22.20 -19.97
C ASP A 287 -34.63 -21.06 -20.55
N THR A 288 -35.00 -19.81 -20.28
CA THR A 288 -34.32 -18.62 -20.79
C THR A 288 -34.30 -17.52 -19.73
N ILE A 289 -33.12 -16.96 -19.49
CA ILE A 289 -32.90 -15.82 -18.59
C ILE A 289 -32.37 -14.65 -19.43
N THR A 290 -32.92 -13.46 -19.22
CA THR A 290 -32.43 -12.24 -19.87
C THR A 290 -31.64 -11.40 -18.87
N ILE A 291 -30.41 -11.04 -19.22
CA ILE A 291 -29.52 -10.19 -18.41
C ILE A 291 -29.23 -8.89 -19.17
N PRO A 292 -29.36 -7.71 -18.55
CA PRO A 292 -29.01 -6.45 -19.19
C PRO A 292 -27.52 -6.35 -19.51
N ARG A 293 -27.21 -5.82 -20.70
CA ARG A 293 -25.83 -5.60 -21.15
C ARG A 293 -25.10 -4.61 -20.24
N SER A 294 -23.83 -4.90 -19.95
CA SER A 294 -22.90 -4.04 -19.21
C SER A 294 -23.36 -3.64 -17.81
N ASN A 295 -24.35 -4.35 -17.23
CA ASN A 295 -24.80 -4.11 -15.87
C ASN A 295 -24.53 -5.35 -15.01
N ALA A 296 -23.95 -5.13 -13.84
CA ALA A 296 -23.62 -6.19 -12.91
C ALA A 296 -24.92 -6.85 -12.42
N THR A 297 -25.08 -8.13 -12.78
CA THR A 297 -26.30 -8.89 -12.52
C THR A 297 -25.96 -10.17 -11.78
N SER A 298 -26.59 -10.40 -10.64
CA SER A 298 -26.36 -11.60 -9.83
C SER A 298 -27.36 -12.70 -10.18
N VAL A 299 -26.85 -13.92 -10.32
CA VAL A 299 -27.62 -15.16 -10.49
C VAL A 299 -27.30 -16.07 -9.31
N MET A 300 -28.34 -16.60 -8.68
CA MET A 300 -28.19 -17.55 -7.57
C MET A 300 -28.18 -18.97 -8.14
N PHE A 301 -27.29 -19.80 -7.63
CA PHE A 301 -27.28 -21.23 -7.84
C PHE A 301 -27.67 -21.93 -6.56
N ARG A 302 -28.59 -22.89 -6.64
CA ARG A 302 -28.99 -23.73 -5.53
C ARG A 302 -28.96 -25.19 -5.93
N ASN A 303 -28.16 -25.97 -5.24
CA ASN A 303 -28.10 -27.40 -5.45
C ASN A 303 -29.09 -28.12 -4.51
N LEU A 304 -29.99 -28.93 -5.06
CA LEU A 304 -30.92 -29.76 -4.29
C LEU A 304 -30.54 -31.25 -4.35
N ASP A 305 -29.51 -31.61 -5.10
CA ASP A 305 -29.01 -32.97 -5.23
C ASP A 305 -27.93 -33.26 -4.17
N ALA A 306 -27.79 -34.55 -3.84
CA ALA A 306 -26.78 -35.03 -2.90
C ALA A 306 -25.35 -34.92 -3.46
N GLU A 307 -25.21 -35.01 -4.78
CA GLU A 307 -23.95 -34.81 -5.48
C GLU A 307 -23.58 -33.33 -5.52
N GLN A 308 -22.29 -33.02 -5.47
CA GLN A 308 -21.84 -31.64 -5.58
C GLN A 308 -21.87 -31.18 -7.02
N HIS A 309 -22.47 -30.01 -7.25
CA HIS A 309 -22.57 -29.41 -8.56
C HIS A 309 -22.05 -27.98 -8.53
N ARG A 310 -21.66 -27.47 -9.69
CA ARG A 310 -21.35 -26.06 -9.90
C ARG A 310 -22.13 -25.50 -11.07
N LEU A 311 -22.44 -24.21 -11.02
CA LEU A 311 -23.02 -23.49 -12.13
C LEU A 311 -21.89 -22.92 -13.00
N VAL A 312 -21.94 -23.18 -14.31
CA VAL A 312 -21.00 -22.64 -15.29
C VAL A 312 -21.76 -21.73 -16.23
N VAL A 313 -21.26 -20.51 -16.46
CA VAL A 313 -21.74 -19.63 -17.52
C VAL A 313 -20.80 -19.72 -18.72
N ASN A 314 -21.37 -19.98 -19.89
CA ASN A 314 -20.70 -19.99 -21.18
C ASN A 314 -21.04 -18.70 -21.91
N LEU A 315 -20.03 -17.86 -22.17
CA LEU A 315 -20.15 -16.55 -22.84
C LEU A 315 -19.45 -16.55 -24.21
N GLY A 316 -19.44 -17.70 -24.89
CA GLY A 316 -18.81 -17.86 -26.20
C GLY A 316 -17.30 -18.05 -26.14
N SER A 317 -16.59 -17.63 -27.19
CA SER A 317 -15.12 -17.74 -27.28
C SER A 317 -14.48 -16.41 -27.67
N ALA A 318 -13.34 -16.08 -27.08
CA ALA A 318 -12.59 -14.88 -27.42
C ALA A 318 -11.16 -15.23 -27.81
N LYS A 319 -10.64 -14.54 -28.83
CA LYS A 319 -9.25 -14.65 -29.23
C LYS A 319 -8.38 -13.80 -28.31
N VAL A 320 -7.49 -14.44 -27.57
CA VAL A 320 -6.54 -13.75 -26.69
C VAL A 320 -5.55 -12.98 -27.57
N ALA A 321 -5.52 -11.66 -27.44
CA ALA A 321 -4.75 -10.78 -28.32
C ALA A 321 -3.23 -11.04 -28.24
N ALA A 322 -2.74 -11.55 -27.11
CA ALA A 322 -1.32 -11.82 -26.88
C ALA A 322 -0.82 -13.14 -27.50
N THR A 323 -1.66 -14.19 -27.50
CA THR A 323 -1.27 -15.55 -27.91
C THR A 323 -1.94 -16.02 -29.21
N GLY A 324 -3.00 -15.34 -29.64
CA GLY A 324 -3.78 -15.71 -30.81
C GLY A 324 -4.67 -16.94 -30.63
N VAL A 325 -4.71 -17.53 -29.44
CA VAL A 325 -5.53 -18.70 -29.08
C VAL A 325 -6.97 -18.26 -28.83
N VAL A 326 -7.93 -19.07 -29.29
CA VAL A 326 -9.36 -18.88 -29.03
C VAL A 326 -9.71 -19.61 -27.73
N GLU A 327 -9.99 -18.87 -26.68
CA GLU A 327 -10.35 -19.40 -25.36
C GLU A 327 -11.85 -19.23 -25.11
N LYS A 328 -12.45 -20.22 -24.45
CA LYS A 328 -13.86 -20.12 -24.02
C LYS A 328 -13.95 -19.03 -22.95
N VAL A 329 -14.84 -18.07 -23.16
CA VAL A 329 -15.11 -17.03 -22.16
C VAL A 329 -16.21 -17.54 -21.27
N GLY A 330 -15.92 -17.69 -19.99
CA GLY A 330 -16.88 -18.18 -19.02
C GLY A 330 -16.35 -18.06 -17.62
N THR A 331 -17.23 -18.23 -16.64
CA THR A 331 -16.85 -18.36 -15.23
C THR A 331 -17.82 -19.36 -14.60
N CYS A 332 -17.48 -19.85 -13.43
CA CYS A 332 -18.33 -20.76 -12.69
C CYS A 332 -18.43 -20.34 -11.23
N THR A 333 -19.33 -21.01 -10.51
CA THR A 333 -19.37 -21.05 -9.06
C THR A 333 -18.42 -22.14 -8.55
N GLN A 334 -18.13 -22.13 -7.25
CA GLN A 334 -17.47 -23.25 -6.59
C GLN A 334 -18.44 -24.44 -6.46
N LEU A 335 -17.92 -25.62 -6.16
CA LEU A 335 -18.74 -26.79 -5.87
C LEU A 335 -19.67 -26.55 -4.68
N THR A 336 -20.94 -26.79 -4.92
CA THR A 336 -22.04 -26.54 -3.98
C THR A 336 -22.68 -27.88 -3.62
N GLY A 337 -22.77 -28.20 -2.34
CA GLY A 337 -23.38 -29.44 -1.84
C GLY A 337 -24.91 -29.35 -1.68
N GLU A 338 -25.50 -30.40 -1.12
CA GLU A 338 -26.95 -30.50 -0.96
C GLU A 338 -27.53 -29.35 -0.12
N ASN A 339 -28.59 -28.72 -0.63
CA ASN A 339 -29.28 -27.58 -0.02
C ASN A 339 -28.39 -26.36 0.24
N GLN A 340 -27.25 -26.26 -0.44
CA GLN A 340 -26.35 -25.11 -0.38
C GLN A 340 -26.61 -24.14 -1.55
N GLU A 341 -26.19 -22.90 -1.35
CA GLU A 341 -26.44 -21.80 -2.27
C GLU A 341 -25.15 -21.03 -2.56
N GLN A 342 -24.97 -20.61 -3.80
CA GLN A 342 -23.88 -19.74 -4.24
C GLN A 342 -24.39 -18.66 -5.18
N VAL A 343 -23.74 -17.50 -5.18
CA VAL A 343 -24.11 -16.39 -6.05
C VAL A 343 -22.98 -16.09 -7.03
N MET A 344 -23.36 -15.90 -8.28
CA MET A 344 -22.47 -15.49 -9.35
C MET A 344 -22.91 -14.13 -9.87
N THR A 345 -22.02 -13.13 -9.79
CA THR A 345 -22.26 -11.80 -10.36
C THR A 345 -21.57 -11.68 -11.71
N LEU A 346 -22.34 -11.33 -12.73
CA LEU A 346 -21.90 -11.26 -14.11
C LEU A 346 -22.05 -9.84 -14.65
N THR A 347 -21.03 -9.36 -15.36
CA THR A 347 -21.10 -8.12 -16.14
C THR A 347 -20.73 -8.46 -17.57
N ILE A 348 -21.73 -8.51 -18.45
CA ILE A 348 -21.56 -9.03 -19.81
C ILE A 348 -21.58 -7.85 -20.81
N PRO A 349 -20.43 -7.49 -21.42
CA PRO A 349 -20.34 -6.30 -22.27
C PRO A 349 -20.85 -6.51 -23.70
N LYS A 350 -20.90 -7.76 -24.17
CA LYS A 350 -21.27 -8.11 -25.55
C LYS A 350 -22.64 -8.80 -25.59
N PRO A 351 -23.48 -8.50 -26.59
CA PRO A 351 -24.74 -9.23 -26.76
C PRO A 351 -24.49 -10.69 -27.12
N ALA A 352 -25.46 -11.54 -26.77
CA ALA A 352 -25.51 -12.90 -27.30
C ALA A 352 -25.99 -12.84 -28.77
N THR A 353 -25.38 -13.64 -29.65
CA THR A 353 -25.80 -13.73 -31.06
C THR A 353 -26.22 -15.16 -31.39
N GLU A 354 -26.99 -15.38 -32.45
CA GLU A 354 -27.38 -16.75 -32.85
C GLU A 354 -26.16 -17.62 -33.20
N ALA A 355 -25.07 -17.01 -33.65
CA ALA A 355 -23.81 -17.71 -33.95
C ALA A 355 -23.02 -18.07 -32.68
N GLU A 356 -23.17 -17.29 -31.60
CA GLU A 356 -22.50 -17.48 -30.31
C GLU A 356 -23.53 -17.31 -29.18
N PRO A 357 -24.41 -18.30 -28.95
CA PRO A 357 -25.39 -18.23 -27.88
C PRO A 357 -24.71 -18.37 -26.52
N TYR A 358 -25.15 -17.58 -25.54
CA TYR A 358 -24.72 -17.73 -24.17
C TYR A 358 -25.64 -18.68 -23.41
N SER A 359 -25.09 -19.36 -22.41
CA SER A 359 -25.88 -20.30 -21.62
C SER A 359 -25.33 -20.53 -20.22
N PHE A 360 -26.18 -21.07 -19.37
CA PHE A 360 -25.78 -21.70 -18.12
C PHE A 360 -25.89 -23.21 -18.22
N THR A 361 -24.84 -23.89 -17.78
CA THR A 361 -24.76 -25.35 -17.72
C THR A 361 -24.31 -25.78 -16.35
N VAL A 362 -24.70 -26.99 -15.94
CA VAL A 362 -24.21 -27.61 -14.72
C VAL A 362 -23.51 -28.91 -15.14
N PRO A 363 -22.18 -29.00 -14.99
CA PRO A 363 -21.45 -30.23 -15.24
C PRO A 363 -22.02 -31.37 -14.38
N GLY A 364 -22.15 -32.57 -14.96
CA GLY A 364 -22.78 -33.74 -14.32
C GLY A 364 -24.31 -33.77 -14.38
N ALA A 365 -24.97 -32.68 -14.80
CA ALA A 365 -26.43 -32.60 -14.88
C ALA A 365 -26.91 -32.38 -16.33
N THR A 366 -28.17 -32.76 -16.58
CA THR A 366 -28.82 -32.63 -17.88
C THR A 366 -29.66 -31.36 -17.97
N GLY A 367 -29.49 -30.63 -19.06
CA GLY A 367 -30.22 -29.38 -19.34
C GLY A 367 -29.31 -28.18 -19.46
N GLU A 368 -29.80 -27.17 -20.16
CA GLU A 368 -29.08 -25.93 -20.43
C GLU A 368 -30.08 -24.77 -20.35
N ILE A 369 -29.71 -23.70 -19.65
CA ILE A 369 -30.53 -22.49 -19.56
C ILE A 369 -29.97 -21.45 -20.51
N LYS A 370 -30.76 -21.03 -21.50
CA LYS A 370 -30.33 -20.04 -22.49
C LYS A 370 -30.19 -18.68 -21.82
N LEU A 371 -29.08 -18.00 -22.09
CA LEU A 371 -28.81 -16.66 -21.59
C LEU A 371 -28.92 -15.65 -22.74
N VAL A 372 -29.88 -14.75 -22.64
CA VAL A 372 -30.09 -13.67 -23.60
C VAL A 372 -29.52 -12.38 -23.03
N VAL A 373 -28.59 -11.77 -23.78
CA VAL A 373 -28.04 -10.45 -23.48
C VAL A 373 -28.34 -9.55 -24.67
N PRO A 374 -29.23 -8.55 -24.52
CA PRO A 374 -29.67 -7.70 -25.63
C PRO A 374 -28.58 -6.76 -26.12
#